data_AF-A0A933GVF3-F1
#
_entry.id   AF-A0A933GVF3-F1
#
_cell.length_a   1.000
_cell.length_b   1.000
_cell.length_c   1.000
_cell.angle_alpha   90.00
_cell.angle_beta   90.00
_cell.angle_gamma   90.00
#
_symmetry.space_group_name_H-M   'P 1'
#
loop_
_entity.id
_entity.type
_entity.pdbx_description
1 polymer ?
#
loop_
_entity_poly.entity_id
_entity_poly.type
_entity_poly.pdbx_seq_one_letter_code
_entity_poly.pdbx_strand_id
1 'polypeptide(L)'
;MQTDSVQLTVTIPASLADAGAAERARRLLVLDAVRSQRMSWRAAADVLGLAPDGLLDLARDHGVPVVRYESADLADDLVTLARIDRLRERGA
;
A
#
# COMPACT_ATOMS: atom_id res chain seq x y z
N MET A 1 11.49 2.88 17.77
CA MET A 1 10.32 3.69 17.38
C MET A 1 9.11 3.10 18.07
N GLN A 2 8.38 3.88 18.87
CA GLN A 2 7.09 3.43 19.41
C GLN A 2 6.10 3.37 18.25
N THR A 3 5.50 2.20 18.03
CA THR A 3 4.41 2.04 17.09
C THR A 3 3.15 2.49 17.81
N ASP A 4 2.69 3.72 17.57
CA ASP A 4 1.38 4.15 18.02
C ASP A 4 0.33 3.24 17.37
N SER A 5 -0.46 2.56 18.20
CA SER A 5 -1.51 1.64 17.74
C SER A 5 -2.87 2.29 17.96
N VAL A 6 -3.69 2.31 16.92
CA VAL A 6 -5.06 2.84 16.96
C VAL A 6 -6.02 1.68 16.83
N GLN A 7 -6.93 1.51 17.79
CA GLN A 7 -8.02 0.56 17.65
C GLN A 7 -9.10 1.13 16.73
N LEU A 8 -9.46 0.36 15.70
CA LEU A 8 -10.53 0.70 14.77
C LEU A 8 -11.68 -0.31 14.93
N THR A 9 -12.87 0.19 15.26
CA THR A 9 -14.08 -0.64 15.35
C THR A 9 -14.86 -0.54 14.04
N VAL A 10 -15.10 -1.68 13.40
CA VAL A 10 -15.91 -1.76 12.18
C VAL A 10 -17.20 -2.49 12.48
N THR A 11 -18.34 -1.86 12.21
CA THR A 11 -19.65 -2.50 12.31
C THR A 11 -19.95 -3.24 11.02
N ILE A 12 -20.08 -4.56 11.10
CA ILE A 12 -20.47 -5.41 9.97
C ILE A 12 -21.96 -5.76 10.14
N PRO A 13 -22.82 -5.48 9.15
CA PRO A 13 -24.23 -5.89 9.20
C PRO A 13 -24.35 -7.39 9.43
N ALA A 14 -25.29 -7.81 10.28
CA ALA A 14 -25.46 -9.22 10.63
C ALA A 14 -25.70 -10.12 9.40
N SER A 15 -26.33 -9.58 8.35
CA SER A 15 -26.53 -10.27 7.07
C SER A 15 -25.25 -10.58 6.29
N LEU A 16 -24.13 -9.94 6.66
CA LEU A 16 -22.81 -10.09 6.04
C LEU A 16 -21.77 -10.64 7.03
N ALA A 17 -22.17 -10.89 8.28
CA ALA A 17 -21.30 -11.38 9.33
C ALA A 17 -21.10 -12.89 9.17
N ASP A 18 -19.97 -13.28 8.59
CA ASP A 18 -19.45 -14.65 8.63
C ASP A 18 -18.06 -14.67 9.27
N ALA A 19 -17.52 -15.87 9.47
CA ALA A 19 -16.23 -16.07 10.13
C ALA A 19 -15.05 -15.34 9.45
N GLY A 20 -15.17 -14.99 8.17
CA GLY A 20 -14.16 -14.26 7.40
C GLY A 20 -14.46 -12.77 7.19
N ALA A 21 -15.57 -12.25 7.73
CA ALA A 21 -15.98 -10.87 7.48
C ALA A 21 -15.01 -9.84 8.09
N ALA A 22 -14.50 -10.10 9.29
CA ALA A 22 -13.51 -9.24 9.95
C ALA A 22 -12.19 -9.18 9.15
N GLU A 23 -11.74 -10.32 8.62
CA GLU A 23 -10.52 -10.41 7.82
C GLU A 23 -10.65 -9.65 6.49
N ARG A 24 -11.81 -9.79 5.83
CA ARG A 24 -12.12 -9.03 4.61
C ARG A 24 -12.19 -7.52 4.89
N ALA A 25 -12.84 -7.11 5.98
CA ALA A 25 -12.88 -5.71 6.39
C ALA A 25 -11.47 -5.15 6.64
N ARG A 26 -10.60 -5.90 7.32
CA ARG A 26 -9.20 -5.53 7.54
C ARG A 26 -8.46 -5.31 6.21
N ARG A 27 -8.59 -6.23 5.25
CA ARG A 27 -7.96 -6.09 3.92
C ARG A 27 -8.46 -4.85 3.18
N LEU A 28 -9.76 -4.63 3.17
CA LEU A 28 -10.37 -3.47 2.51
C LEU A 28 -9.89 -2.15 3.12
N LEU A 29 -9.78 -2.07 4.45
CA LEU A 29 -9.27 -0.87 5.13
C LEU A 29 -7.81 -0.58 4.79
N VAL A 30 -6.97 -1.62 4.75
CA VAL A 30 -5.56 -1.47 4.36
C VAL A 30 -5.45 -1.01 2.91
N LEU A 31 -6.20 -1.63 2.00
CA LEU A 31 -6.24 -1.24 0.59
C LEU A 31 -6.74 0.20 0.39
N ASP A 32 -7.75 0.63 1.14
CA ASP A 32 -8.23 2.01 1.11
C ASP A 32 -7.18 3.01 1.63
N ALA A 33 -6.45 2.65 2.69
CA ALA A 33 -5.37 3.48 3.22
C ALA A 33 -4.24 3.65 2.19
N VAL A 34 -3.90 2.58 1.46
CA VAL A 34 -2.93 2.64 0.35
C VAL A 34 -3.45 3.50 -0.79
N ARG A 35 -4.70 3.28 -1.24
CA ARG A 35 -5.34 4.06 -2.29
C ARG A 35 -5.41 5.55 -1.95
N SER A 36 -5.67 5.87 -0.69
CA SER A 36 -5.72 7.25 -0.17
C SER A 36 -4.33 7.85 0.08
N GLN A 37 -3.25 7.15 -0.25
CA GLN A 37 -1.87 7.56 0.01
C GLN A 37 -1.54 7.80 1.50
N ARG A 38 -2.36 7.25 2.41
CA ARG A 38 -2.18 7.32 3.87
C ARG A 38 -1.30 6.19 4.40
N MET A 39 -1.02 5.18 3.59
CA MET A 39 -0.18 4.02 3.91
C MET A 39 0.65 3.61 2.70
N SER A 40 1.92 3.25 2.90
CA SER A 40 2.76 2.74 1.81
C SER A 40 2.44 1.28 1.50
N TRP A 41 2.71 0.85 0.26
CA TRP A 41 2.58 -0.56 -0.15
C TRP A 41 3.38 -1.52 0.75
N ARG A 42 4.58 -1.12 1.17
CA ARG A 42 5.41 -1.94 2.07
C ARG A 42 4.77 -2.10 3.46
N ALA A 43 4.29 -1.00 4.04
CA ALA A 43 3.61 -1.05 5.35
C ALA A 43 2.32 -1.88 5.28
N ALA A 44 1.58 -1.78 4.17
CA ALA A 44 0.40 -2.60 3.95
C ALA A 44 0.73 -4.10 3.84
N ALA A 45 1.82 -4.46 3.17
CA ALA A 45 2.28 -5.84 3.05
C ALA A 45 2.64 -6.42 4.43
N ASP A 46 3.36 -5.64 5.24
CA ASP A 46 3.73 -6.02 6.61
C ASP A 46 2.49 -6.20 7.51
N VAL A 47 1.51 -5.28 7.46
CA VAL A 47 0.26 -5.38 8.23
C VAL A 47 -0.60 -6.56 7.79
N LEU A 48 -0.56 -6.91 6.50
CA LEU A 48 -1.30 -8.04 5.95
C LEU A 48 -0.57 -9.38 6.09
N GLY A 49 0.73 -9.36 6.44
CA GLY A 49 1.57 -10.55 6.47
C GLY A 49 1.77 -11.16 5.08
N LEU A 50 1.75 -10.33 4.04
CA LEU A 50 1.84 -10.74 2.64
C LEU A 50 3.22 -10.38 2.07
N ALA A 51 3.69 -11.18 1.11
CA ALA A 51 4.78 -10.74 0.25
C ALA A 51 4.31 -9.55 -0.62
N PRO A 52 5.22 -8.66 -1.04
CA PRO A 52 4.88 -7.49 -1.87
C PRO A 52 4.06 -7.86 -3.11
N ASP A 53 4.45 -8.90 -3.84
CA ASP A 53 3.74 -9.35 -5.04
C ASP A 53 2.30 -9.82 -4.71
N GLY A 54 2.13 -10.55 -3.61
CA GLY A 54 0.82 -11.00 -3.14
C GLY A 54 -0.10 -9.83 -2.74
N LEU A 55 0.46 -8.72 -2.25
CA LEU A 55 -0.32 -7.50 -2.00
C LEU A 55 -0.76 -6.84 -3.32
N LEU A 56 0.10 -6.81 -4.34
CA LEU A 56 -0.23 -6.22 -5.64
C LEU A 56 -1.32 -7.04 -6.35
N ASP A 57 -1.26 -8.38 -6.26
CA ASP A 57 -2.31 -9.25 -6.78
C ASP A 57 -3.63 -9.03 -6.03
N LEU A 58 -3.60 -8.98 -4.69
CA LEU A 58 -4.77 -8.64 -3.88
C LEU A 58 -5.37 -7.28 -4.28
N ALA A 59 -4.54 -6.26 -4.47
CA ALA A 59 -5.00 -4.94 -4.86
C ALA A 59 -5.68 -4.96 -6.25
N ARG A 60 -5.10 -5.70 -7.21
CA ARG A 60 -5.69 -5.88 -8.54
C ARG A 60 -7.06 -6.56 -8.46
N ASP A 61 -7.18 -7.64 -7.69
CA ASP A 61 -8.44 -8.39 -7.52
C ASP A 61 -9.56 -7.53 -6.88
N HIS A 62 -9.17 -6.53 -6.09
CA HIS A 62 -10.08 -5.58 -5.47
C HIS A 62 -10.30 -4.29 -6.29
N GLY A 63 -9.83 -4.25 -7.54
CA GLY A 63 -10.00 -3.11 -8.44
C GLY A 63 -9.25 -1.85 -8.00
N VAL A 64 -8.26 -1.99 -7.10
CA VAL A 64 -7.35 -0.90 -6.76
C VAL A 64 -6.35 -0.79 -7.91
N PRO A 65 -6.26 0.37 -8.58
CA PRO A 65 -5.30 0.54 -9.66
C PRO A 65 -3.90 0.42 -9.09
N VAL A 66 -3.28 -0.71 -9.39
CA VAL A 66 -1.87 -0.93 -9.11
C VAL A 66 -1.13 -0.21 -10.22
N VAL A 67 -0.44 0.87 -9.88
CA VAL A 67 0.56 1.43 -10.79
C VAL A 67 1.62 0.35 -10.95
N ARG A 68 1.49 -0.48 -11.99
CA ARG A 68 2.66 -1.13 -12.55
C ARG A 68 3.52 0.03 -13.00
N TYR A 69 4.64 0.24 -12.32
CA TYR A 69 5.75 0.94 -12.92
C TYR A 69 6.06 0.18 -14.21
N GLU A 70 5.53 0.66 -15.34
CA GLU A 70 6.00 0.19 -16.64
C GLU A 70 7.51 0.46 -16.65
N SER A 71 8.29 -0.43 -17.24
CA SER A 71 9.76 -0.31 -17.15
C SER A 71 10.28 1.02 -17.70
N ALA A 72 9.51 1.67 -18.57
CA ALA A 72 9.75 3.03 -19.06
C ALA A 72 9.60 4.09 -17.96
N ASP A 73 8.52 4.05 -17.19
CA ASP A 73 8.26 5.01 -16.10
C ASP A 73 9.33 4.89 -15.00
N LEU A 74 9.78 3.67 -14.71
CA LEU A 74 10.88 3.43 -13.75
C LEU A 74 12.21 4.02 -14.25
N ALA A 75 12.49 3.92 -15.55
CA ALA A 75 13.72 4.48 -16.11
C ALA A 75 13.74 6.01 -15.99
N ASP A 76 12.61 6.67 -16.30
CA ASP A 76 12.48 8.12 -16.21
C ASP A 76 12.56 8.62 -14.75
N ASP A 77 11.97 7.89 -13.81
CA ASP A 77 12.05 8.22 -12.38
C ASP A 77 13.47 8.01 -11.82
N LEU A 78 14.17 6.95 -12.23
CA LEU A 78 15.58 6.73 -11.85
C LEU A 78 16.50 7.81 -12.43
N VAL A 79 16.25 8.26 -13.66
CA VAL A 79 16.97 9.38 -14.27
C VAL A 79 16.70 10.68 -13.48
N THR A 80 15.46 10.88 -13.05
CA THR A 80 15.07 12.04 -12.25
C THR A 80 15.76 12.04 -10.88
N LEU A 81 15.80 10.89 -10.19
CA LEU A 81 16.53 10.74 -8.92
C LEU A 81 18.04 10.98 -9.09
N ALA A 82 18.66 10.38 -10.11
CA ALA A 82 20.08 10.58 -10.40
C ALA A 82 20.42 12.05 -10.71
N ARG A 83 19.48 12.82 -11.26
CA ARG A 83 19.63 14.26 -11.49
C ARG A 83 19.55 15.06 -10.19
N ILE A 84 18.65 14.70 -9.28
CA ILE A 84 18.52 15.33 -7.96
C ILE A 84 19.78 15.11 -7.12
N ASP A 85 20.30 13.88 -7.11
CA ASP A 85 21.52 13.55 -6.37
C ASP A 85 22.73 14.32 -6.90
N ARG A 86 22.91 14.39 -8.23
CA ARG A 86 23.97 15.22 -8.82
C ARG A 86 23.83 16.71 -8.51
N LEU A 87 22.60 17.22 -8.41
CA LEU A 87 22.38 18.61 -8.03
C LEU A 87 22.73 18.85 -6.55
N ARG A 88 22.46 17.88 -5.68
CA ARG A 88 22.87 17.92 -4.27
C ARG A 88 24.39 17.86 -4.11
N GLU A 89 25.06 16.98 -4.84
CA GLU A 89 26.52 16.85 -4.85
C GLU A 89 27.24 18.10 -5.36
N ARG A 90 26.58 18.91 -6.20
CA ARG A 90 27.12 20.17 -6.74
C ARG A 90 26.79 21.40 -5.89
N GLY A 91 25.86 21.26 -4.94
CA GLY A 91 25.44 22.33 -4.02
C GLY A 91 26.00 22.19 -2.61
N ALA A 92 26.75 21.13 -2.32
CA ALA A 92 27.55 20.91 -1.12
C ALA A 92 29.02 21.23 -1.39
#